data_AF-A0A8A4K1Y2-F1
#
_entry.id   AF-A0A8A4K1Y2-F1
#
_cell.length_a   1.000
_cell.length_b   1.000
_cell.length_c   1.000
_cell.angle_alpha   90.00
_cell.angle_beta   90.00
_cell.angle_gamma   90.00
#
_symmetry.space_group_name_H-M   'P 1'
#
loop_
_entity.id
_entity.type
_entity.pdbx_description
1 polymer ?
#
loop_
_entity_poly.entity_id
_entity_poly.type
_entity_poly.pdbx_seq_one_letter_code
_entity_poly.pdbx_strand_id
1 'polypeptide(L)' 'MKIAIFIIVLLAAFVLIPDSWINTLFMSHITIEGDGEEAMNSYSFTFIVVKFVLSLVLAVLASWGYRKRKR' A
#
# COMPACT_ATOMS: atom_id res chain seq x y z
N MET A 1 0.58 -13.56 18.88
CA MET A 1 0.06 -14.24 17.67
C MET A 1 -0.85 -13.37 16.77
N LYS A 2 -1.79 -12.55 17.29
CA LYS A 2 -2.66 -11.70 16.43
C LYS A 2 -1.92 -10.63 15.62
N ILE A 3 -0.92 -9.99 16.22
CA ILE A 3 -0.09 -8.96 15.57
C ILE A 3 0.88 -9.56 14.52
N ALA A 4 1.36 -10.78 14.75
CA ALA A 4 2.25 -11.46 13.80
C ALA A 4 1.52 -11.72 12.46
N ILE A 5 0.26 -12.18 12.50
CA ILE A 5 -0.55 -12.38 11.29
C ILE A 5 -0.75 -11.05 10.55
N PHE A 6 -1.04 -9.97 11.28
CA PHE A 6 -1.18 -8.64 10.68
C PHE A 6 0.10 -8.19 9.97
N ILE A 7 1.27 -8.32 10.62
CA ILE A 7 2.56 -7.94 10.03
C ILE A 7 2.88 -8.79 8.81
N ILE A 8 2.64 -10.11 8.87
CA ILE A 8 2.88 -11.01 7.73
C ILE A 8 2.00 -10.60 6.54
N VAL A 9 0.71 -10.35 6.77
CA VAL A 9 -0.20 -9.93 5.69
C VAL A 9 0.17 -8.56 5.16
N LEU A 10 0.58 -7.62 6.02
CA LEU A 10 1.03 -6.29 5.60
C LEU A 10 2.24 -6.38 4.67
N LEU A 11 3.27 -7.13 5.08
CA LEU A 11 4.48 -7.33 4.27
C LEU A 11 4.17 -8.09 2.98
N ALA A 12 3.35 -9.15 3.06
CA ALA A 12 2.95 -9.91 1.89
C ALA A 12 2.19 -9.02 0.89
N ALA A 13 1.22 -8.22 1.35
CA ALA A 13 0.51 -7.28 0.49
C ALA A 13 1.47 -6.26 -0.13
N PHE A 14 2.39 -5.70 0.67
CA PHE A 14 3.35 -4.71 0.19
C PHE A 14 4.30 -5.28 -0.88
N VAL A 15 4.69 -6.54 -0.77
CA VAL A 15 5.55 -7.21 -1.75
C VAL A 15 4.77 -7.69 -2.98
N LEU A 16 3.56 -8.22 -2.78
CA LEU A 16 2.78 -8.87 -3.84
C LEU A 16 1.99 -7.89 -4.71
N ILE A 17 1.69 -6.68 -4.24
CA ILE A 17 1.04 -5.66 -5.07
C ILE A 17 2.02 -5.23 -6.18
N PRO A 18 1.69 -5.46 -7.46
CA PRO A 18 2.54 -5.05 -8.57
C PRO A 18 2.65 -3.54 -8.65
N ASP A 19 3.86 -3.03 -8.89
CA ASP A 19 4.10 -1.59 -9.00
C ASP A 19 3.33 -0.96 -10.18
N SER A 20 3.17 -1.73 -11.26
CA SER A 20 2.38 -1.33 -12.43
C SER A 20 0.94 -0.98 -12.08
N TRP A 21 0.32 -1.74 -11.16
CA TRP A 21 -1.07 -1.48 -10.75
C TRP A 21 -1.18 -0.17 -9.99
N ILE A 22 -0.22 0.12 -9.11
CA ILE A 22 -0.21 1.39 -8.36
C ILE A 22 -0.03 2.56 -9.30
N ASN A 23 0.86 2.41 -10.28
CA ASN A 23 1.09 3.44 -11.27
C ASN A 23 -0.18 3.73 -12.10
N THR A 24 -0.81 2.68 -12.65
CA THR A 24 -1.98 2.83 -13.54
C THR A 24 -3.28 3.20 -12.84
N LEU A 25 -3.46 2.81 -11.56
CA LEU A 25 -4.72 3.05 -10.85
C LEU A 25 -4.67 4.33 -10.03
N PHE A 26 -3.51 4.68 -9.46
CA PHE A 26 -3.39 5.80 -8.54
C PHE A 26 -2.51 6.90 -9.11
N MET A 27 -1.24 6.60 -9.43
CA MET A 27 -0.29 7.65 -9.78
C MET A 27 -0.64 8.37 -11.08
N SER A 28 -1.26 7.69 -12.04
CA SER A 28 -1.74 8.30 -13.30
C SER A 28 -2.80 9.39 -13.10
N HIS A 29 -3.43 9.44 -11.92
CA HIS A 29 -4.46 10.43 -11.56
C HIS A 29 -3.94 11.49 -10.59
N ILE A 30 -2.67 11.40 -10.15
CA ILE A 30 -2.06 12.34 -9.22
C ILE A 30 -1.20 13.31 -10.02
N THR A 31 -1.59 14.57 -10.05
CA THR A 31 -0.75 15.64 -10.60
C THR A 31 0.40 15.90 -9.64
N ILE A 32 1.64 15.78 -10.13
CA ILE A 32 2.83 16.10 -9.35
C ILE A 32 3.41 17.40 -9.88
N GLU A 33 3.41 18.40 -9.01
CA GLU A 33 3.96 19.72 -9.28
C GLU A 33 5.40 19.78 -8.80
N GLY A 34 6.27 20.47 -9.55
CA GLY A 34 7.67 20.67 -9.20
C GLY A 34 8.59 20.63 -10.43
N ASP A 35 9.80 21.15 -10.26
CA ASP A 35 10.89 20.93 -11.21
C ASP A 35 11.29 19.44 -11.23
N GLY A 36 11.97 18.97 -12.27
CA GLY A 36 12.19 17.54 -12.54
C GLY A 36 12.74 16.74 -11.35
N GLU A 37 13.63 17.33 -10.54
CA GLU A 37 14.19 16.66 -9.35
C GLU A 37 13.17 16.60 -8.19
N GLU A 38 12.53 17.72 -7.87
CA GLU A 38 11.52 17.79 -6.80
C GLU A 38 10.28 16.95 -7.13
N ALA A 39 9.84 16.97 -8.39
CA ALA A 39 8.73 16.17 -8.90
C ALA A 39 9.05 14.66 -8.82
N MET A 40 10.28 14.24 -9.15
CA MET A 40 10.68 12.84 -9.06
C MET A 40 10.72 12.34 -7.61
N ASN A 41 11.19 13.17 -6.68
CA ASN A 41 11.19 12.84 -5.25
C ASN A 41 9.76 12.74 -4.70
N SER A 42 8.91 13.72 -5.03
CA SER A 42 7.50 13.75 -4.64
C SER A 42 6.74 12.55 -5.20
N TYR A 43 7.02 12.16 -6.46
CA TYR A 43 6.49 10.94 -7.08
C TYR A 43 6.89 9.69 -6.30
N SER A 44 8.18 9.52 -6.03
CA SER A 44 8.72 8.33 -5.37
C SER A 44 8.15 8.17 -3.95
N PHE A 45 8.05 9.28 -3.21
CA PHE A 45 7.44 9.29 -1.89
C PHE A 45 5.95 8.94 -1.94
N THR A 46 5.20 9.60 -2.82
CA THR A 46 3.75 9.38 -2.99
C THR A 46 3.47 7.93 -3.38
N PHE A 47 4.29 7.34 -4.25
CA PHE A 47 4.18 5.95 -4.67
C PHE A 47 4.25 4.99 -3.47
N ILE A 48 5.27 5.18 -2.61
CA ILE A 48 5.48 4.34 -1.43
C ILE A 48 4.32 4.51 -0.44
N VAL A 49 3.84 5.75 -0.23
CA VAL A 49 2.70 6.03 0.66
C VAL A 49 1.44 5.32 0.18
N VAL A 50 1.10 5.44 -1.10
CA VAL A 50 -0.07 4.77 -1.68
C VAL A 50 0.04 3.25 -1.52
N LYS A 51 1.21 2.68 -1.84
CA LYS A 51 1.47 1.24 -1.70
C LYS A 51 1.31 0.77 -0.25
N PHE A 52 1.84 1.54 0.68
CA PHE A 52 1.77 1.25 2.10
C PHE A 52 0.33 1.32 2.61
N VAL A 53 -0.42 2.36 2.25
CA VAL A 53 -1.83 2.53 2.67
C VAL A 53 -2.70 1.38 2.13
N LEU A 54 -2.53 0.98 0.87
CA LEU A 54 -3.26 -0.17 0.30
C LEU A 54 -2.94 -1.47 1.04
N SER A 55 -1.66 -1.70 1.31
CA SER A 55 -1.20 -2.87 2.06
C SER A 55 -1.77 -2.89 3.47
N LEU A 56 -1.85 -1.71 4.11
CA LEU A 56 -2.42 -1.53 5.44
C LEU A 56 -3.92 -1.86 5.46
N VAL A 57 -4.68 -1.35 4.49
CA VAL A 57 -6.12 -1.65 4.36
C VAL A 57 -6.35 -3.15 4.20
N LEU A 58 -5.57 -3.82 3.33
CA LEU A 58 -5.66 -5.27 3.14
C LEU A 58 -5.33 -6.04 4.43
N ALA A 59 -4.28 -5.64 5.15
CA ALA A 59 -3.90 -6.27 6.41
C ALA A 59 -4.96 -6.11 7.50
N VAL A 60 -5.60 -4.94 7.58
CA VAL A 60 -6.72 -4.67 8.50
C VAL A 60 -7.92 -5.54 8.15
N LEU A 61 -8.32 -5.59 6.87
CA LEU A 61 -9.46 -6.41 6.40
C LEU A 61 -9.23 -7.90 6.65
N ALA A 62 -8.03 -8.41 6.33
CA ALA A 62 -7.65 -9.79 6.60
C ALA A 62 -7.68 -10.11 8.10
N SER A 63 -7.17 -9.20 8.93
CA SER A 63 -7.18 -9.35 10.38
C SER A 63 -8.59 -9.31 10.96
N TRP A 64 -9.47 -8.46 10.42
CA TRP A 64 -10.86 -8.39 10.83
C TRP A 64 -11.63 -9.65 10.41
N GLY A 65 -11.47 -10.11 9.17
CA GLY A 65 -12.04 -11.35 8.67
C GLY A 65 -11.61 -12.57 9.50
N TYR A 66 -10.32 -12.66 9.84
CA TYR A 66 -9.78 -13.70 10.71
C TYR A 66 -10.43 -13.68 12.11
N ARG A 67 -10.63 -12.49 12.70
CA ARG A 67 -11.33 -12.36 14.00
C ARG A 67 -12.78 -12.82 13.92
N LYS A 68 -13.50 -12.47 12.84
CA LYS A 68 -14.91 -12.83 12.67
C LYS A 68 -15.11 -14.34 12.50
N ARG A 69 -14.19 -15.02 11.81
CA ARG A 69 -14.23 -16.49 11.60
C ARG A 69 -13.90 -17.33 12.84
N LYS A 70 -13.26 -16.72 13.85
CA LYS A 70 -12.83 -17.40 15.08
C LYS A 70 -13.83 -17.25 16.24
N ARG A 71 -14.89 -16.46 16.04
CA ARG A 71 -16.09 -16.41 16.88
C ARG A 71 -17.13 -17.37 16.31
#